data_AF-A0A9W6U0T0-F1
#
_entry.id   AF-A0A9W6U0T0-F1
#
_cell.length_a   1.000
_cell.length_b   1.000
_cell.length_c   1.000
_cell.angle_alpha   90.00
_cell.angle_beta   90.00
_cell.angle_gamma   90.00
#
_symmetry.space_group_name_H-M   'P 1'
#
loop_
_entity.id
_entity.type
_entity.pdbx_description
1 polymer ?
#
loop_
_entity_poly.entity_id
_entity_poly.type
_entity_poly.pdbx_seq_one_letter_code
_entity_poly.pdbx_strand_id
1 'polypeptide(L)'
;MLRQLHKNGLVHGDPRVPNVILDGEKPLWIDLMEVMEASPTLKQIDAEILTRSILNVSPTTLLDPGLMELIDYYGKSDTSESLNNLAEYNVSIVTLEKHLSPDYKADPKYRFYNGNHMESHLYEGIESSGFNNKLGNVLSTQAGAFKINIALGNELVSKTDPDGTRYFYPNLANTHVFNNPIAINSNADIQKKVISEIRSMELSAN
;
A
#
# COMPACT_ATOMS: atom_id res chain seq x y z
N MET A 1 -5.56 5.60 -16.97
CA MET A 1 -5.63 4.20 -16.51
C MET A 1 -7.01 3.83 -15.99
N LEU A 2 -7.55 4.52 -14.97
CA LEU A 2 -8.93 4.29 -14.46
C LEU A 2 -9.99 4.39 -15.57
N ARG A 3 -9.83 5.36 -16.47
CA ARG A 3 -10.66 5.54 -17.66
C ARG A 3 -10.76 4.32 -18.59
N GLN A 4 -9.75 3.46 -18.62
CA GLN A 4 -9.78 2.29 -19.50
C GLN A 4 -10.90 1.34 -19.08
N LEU A 5 -11.11 1.15 -17.76
CA LEU A 5 -12.25 0.39 -17.23
C LEU A 5 -13.55 1.13 -17.52
N HIS A 6 -13.61 2.43 -17.23
CA HIS A 6 -14.85 3.20 -17.35
C HIS A 6 -15.37 3.30 -18.79
N LYS A 7 -14.47 3.36 -19.79
CA LYS A 7 -14.81 3.29 -21.22
C LYS A 7 -15.41 1.95 -21.63
N ASN A 8 -15.01 0.88 -20.97
CA ASN A 8 -15.54 -0.46 -21.20
C ASN A 8 -16.83 -0.71 -20.39
N GLY A 9 -17.38 0.33 -19.76
CA GLY A 9 -18.59 0.20 -18.93
C GLY A 9 -18.34 -0.51 -17.61
N LEU A 10 -17.10 -0.51 -17.10
CA LEU A 10 -16.72 -1.19 -15.87
C LEU A 10 -16.15 -0.21 -14.84
N VAL A 11 -16.36 -0.50 -13.56
CA VAL A 11 -15.63 0.09 -12.43
C VAL A 11 -14.80 -1.00 -11.75
N HIS A 12 -13.73 -0.61 -11.07
CA HIS A 12 -12.85 -1.51 -10.35
C HIS A 12 -13.42 -1.90 -8.98
N GLY A 13 -14.08 -0.97 -8.29
CA GLY A 13 -14.59 -1.13 -6.93
C GLY A 13 -13.54 -0.90 -5.83
N ASP A 14 -12.25 -1.04 -6.16
CA ASP A 14 -11.13 -0.76 -5.26
C ASP A 14 -9.85 -0.30 -6.01
N PRO A 15 -9.88 0.80 -6.76
CA PRO A 15 -8.77 1.22 -7.61
C PRO A 15 -7.64 1.92 -6.83
N ARG A 16 -7.13 1.30 -5.76
CA ARG A 16 -6.00 1.85 -5.00
C ARG A 16 -4.69 1.68 -5.78
N VAL A 17 -3.70 2.52 -5.50
CA VAL A 17 -2.35 2.45 -6.13
C VAL A 17 -1.72 1.05 -6.07
N PRO A 18 -1.84 0.26 -4.98
CA PRO A 18 -1.35 -1.11 -4.94
C PRO A 18 -2.02 -2.06 -5.94
N ASN A 19 -3.23 -1.76 -6.39
CA ASN A 19 -3.98 -2.59 -7.35
C ASN A 19 -3.61 -2.27 -8.81
N VAL A 20 -2.51 -1.56 -9.00
CA VAL A 20 -1.96 -1.16 -10.30
C VAL A 20 -0.57 -1.72 -10.47
N ILE A 21 -0.43 -2.62 -11.43
CA ILE A 21 0.89 -3.13 -11.85
C ILE A 21 1.28 -2.54 -13.21
N LEU A 22 2.57 -2.62 -13.53
CA LEU A 22 3.08 -2.29 -14.85
C LEU A 22 3.51 -3.59 -15.54
N ASP A 23 3.01 -3.82 -16.74
CA ASP A 23 3.53 -4.80 -17.68
C ASP A 23 4.34 -4.03 -18.74
N GLY A 24 5.66 -3.98 -18.55
CA GLY A 24 6.52 -3.01 -19.22
C GLY A 24 6.14 -1.56 -18.84
N GLU A 25 5.75 -0.75 -19.82
CA GLU A 25 5.25 0.62 -19.61
C GLU A 25 3.71 0.67 -19.50
N LYS A 26 3.02 -0.46 -19.70
CA LYS A 26 1.56 -0.49 -19.74
C LYS A 26 0.99 -0.73 -18.34
N PRO A 27 0.15 0.17 -17.82
CA PRO A 27 -0.53 -0.09 -16.57
C PRO A 27 -1.66 -1.12 -16.71
N LEU A 28 -1.73 -2.04 -15.76
CA LEU A 28 -2.78 -3.06 -15.65
C LEU A 28 -3.40 -3.03 -14.25
N TRP A 29 -4.72 -3.22 -14.20
CA TRP A 29 -5.47 -3.38 -12.96
C TRP A 29 -5.46 -4.84 -12.52
N ILE A 30 -5.23 -5.07 -11.23
CA ILE A 30 -5.29 -6.37 -10.56
C ILE A 30 -6.32 -6.31 -9.43
N ASP A 31 -6.60 -7.44 -8.78
CA ASP A 31 -7.61 -7.50 -7.70
C ASP A 31 -9.00 -7.04 -8.17
N LEU A 32 -9.46 -7.65 -9.27
CA LEU A 32 -10.70 -7.32 -9.96
C LEU A 32 -11.95 -7.99 -9.33
N MET A 33 -11.90 -8.37 -8.06
CA MET A 33 -13.02 -9.09 -7.42
C MET A 33 -14.27 -8.23 -7.26
N GLU A 34 -14.10 -6.91 -7.14
CA GLU A 34 -15.18 -5.93 -6.94
C GLU A 34 -15.60 -5.24 -8.25
N VAL A 35 -15.26 -5.81 -9.41
CA VAL A 35 -15.62 -5.21 -10.71
C VAL A 35 -17.13 -5.25 -10.92
N MET A 36 -17.70 -4.10 -11.25
CA MET A 36 -19.14 -3.92 -11.49
C MET A 36 -19.41 -3.15 -12.78
N GLU A 37 -20.67 -3.19 -13.23
CA GLU A 37 -21.14 -2.31 -14.31
C GLU A 37 -21.06 -0.85 -13.88
N ALA A 38 -20.51 0.00 -14.75
CA ALA A 38 -20.23 1.37 -14.42
C ALA A 38 -21.49 2.24 -14.44
N SER A 39 -21.73 2.93 -13.33
CA SER A 39 -22.65 4.07 -13.25
C SER A 39 -21.86 5.34 -12.92
N PRO A 40 -22.41 6.55 -13.18
CA PRO A 40 -21.73 7.79 -12.81
C PRO A 40 -21.28 7.84 -11.35
N THR A 41 -22.14 7.37 -10.43
CA THR A 41 -21.82 7.28 -8.99
C THR A 41 -20.69 6.32 -8.70
N LEU A 42 -20.66 5.14 -9.34
CA LEU A 42 -19.57 4.19 -9.11
C LEU A 42 -18.25 4.69 -9.71
N LYS A 43 -18.28 5.37 -10.87
CA LYS A 43 -17.10 6.02 -11.46
C LYS A 43 -16.53 7.12 -10.55
N GLN A 44 -17.41 7.86 -9.89
CA GLN A 44 -17.05 8.86 -8.89
C GLN A 44 -16.35 8.22 -7.69
N ILE A 45 -16.93 7.14 -7.13
CA ILE A 45 -16.36 6.40 -6.00
C ILE A 45 -14.97 5.85 -6.34
N ASP A 46 -14.82 5.23 -7.52
CA ASP A 46 -13.54 4.74 -8.01
C ASP A 46 -12.49 5.87 -8.09
N ALA A 47 -12.88 7.02 -8.64
CA ALA A 47 -11.99 8.18 -8.71
C ALA A 47 -11.62 8.71 -7.32
N GLU A 48 -12.56 8.72 -6.37
CA GLU A 48 -12.29 9.12 -4.99
C GLU A 48 -11.31 8.17 -4.29
N ILE A 49 -11.54 6.85 -4.40
CA ILE A 49 -10.66 5.82 -3.81
C ILE A 49 -9.24 5.96 -4.36
N LEU A 50 -9.10 6.05 -5.69
CA LEU A 50 -7.80 6.22 -6.33
C LEU A 50 -7.14 7.52 -5.87
N THR A 51 -7.89 8.62 -5.82
CA THR A 51 -7.38 9.93 -5.40
C THR A 51 -6.85 9.90 -3.97
N ARG A 52 -7.62 9.34 -3.03
CA ARG A 52 -7.21 9.17 -1.64
C ARG A 52 -5.98 8.28 -1.53
N SER A 53 -5.92 7.21 -2.33
CA SER A 53 -4.77 6.32 -2.38
C SER A 53 -3.51 7.00 -2.91
N ILE A 54 -3.62 7.91 -3.88
CA ILE A 54 -2.49 8.68 -4.41
C ILE A 54 -2.01 9.71 -3.38
N LEU A 55 -2.95 10.37 -2.70
CA LEU A 55 -2.63 11.34 -1.65
C LEU A 55 -2.18 10.71 -0.33
N ASN A 56 -2.29 9.39 -0.18
CA ASN A 56 -2.02 8.65 1.03
C ASN A 56 -2.80 9.19 2.26
N VAL A 57 -4.09 9.50 2.06
CA VAL A 57 -5.00 9.98 3.10
C VAL A 57 -6.07 8.94 3.45
N SER A 58 -6.62 9.01 4.67
CA SER A 58 -7.64 8.05 5.10
C SER A 58 -8.99 8.31 4.39
N PRO A 59 -9.89 7.32 4.39
CA PRO A 59 -11.27 7.52 3.92
C PRO A 59 -12.05 8.58 4.72
N THR A 60 -11.64 8.85 5.96
CA THR A 60 -12.30 9.82 6.85
C THR A 60 -11.73 11.23 6.74
N THR A 61 -10.60 11.41 6.06
CA THR A 61 -10.05 12.74 5.79
C THR A 61 -10.99 13.51 4.86
N LEU A 62 -11.36 14.73 5.23
CA LEU A 62 -12.06 15.63 4.33
C LEU A 62 -11.12 16.03 3.19
N LEU A 63 -11.53 15.73 1.96
CA LEU A 63 -10.86 16.22 0.76
C LEU A 63 -11.22 17.68 0.53
N ASP A 64 -10.35 18.39 -0.17
CA ASP A 64 -10.64 19.75 -0.61
C ASP A 64 -11.97 19.80 -1.39
N PRO A 65 -12.87 20.76 -1.13
CA PRO A 65 -14.14 20.86 -1.85
C PRO A 65 -13.99 20.97 -3.37
N GLY A 66 -12.99 21.69 -3.86
CA GLY A 66 -12.69 21.79 -5.29
C GLY A 66 -12.19 20.47 -5.88
N LEU A 67 -11.43 19.69 -5.11
CA LEU A 67 -11.07 18.32 -5.50
C LEU A 67 -12.30 17.41 -5.59
N MET A 68 -13.22 17.52 -4.64
CA MET A 68 -14.48 16.77 -4.66
C MET A 68 -15.36 17.13 -5.84
N GLU A 69 -15.43 18.41 -6.21
CA GLU A 69 -16.15 18.86 -7.41
C GLU A 69 -15.55 18.27 -8.70
N LEU A 70 -14.22 18.17 -8.79
CA LEU A 70 -13.55 17.54 -9.93
C LEU A 70 -13.78 16.02 -10.00
N ILE A 71 -13.82 15.35 -8.84
CA ILE A 71 -14.13 13.91 -8.74
C ILE A 71 -15.57 13.66 -9.20
N ASP A 72 -16.52 14.48 -8.75
CA ASP A 72 -17.92 14.43 -9.18
C ASP A 72 -18.07 14.72 -10.69
N TYR A 73 -17.34 15.71 -11.20
CA TYR A 73 -17.32 16.04 -12.62
C TYR A 73 -16.80 14.87 -13.48
N TYR A 74 -15.72 14.19 -13.06
CA TYR A 74 -15.22 13.00 -13.74
C TYR A 74 -16.21 11.84 -13.72
N GLY A 75 -16.89 11.59 -12.59
CA GLY A 75 -17.91 10.54 -12.50
C GLY A 75 -19.04 10.74 -13.51
N LYS A 76 -19.46 11.99 -13.71
CA LYS A 76 -20.50 12.39 -14.69
C LYS A 76 -20.00 12.40 -16.14
N SER A 77 -18.72 12.74 -16.34
CA SER A 77 -18.12 12.95 -17.65
C SER A 77 -16.70 12.39 -17.66
N ASP A 78 -16.53 11.10 -18.00
CA ASP A 78 -15.23 10.41 -18.00
C ASP A 78 -14.40 10.69 -19.28
N THR A 79 -14.31 11.97 -19.64
CA THR A 79 -13.53 12.47 -20.78
C THR A 79 -12.03 12.52 -20.46
N SER A 80 -11.22 12.85 -21.48
CA SER A 80 -9.80 13.15 -21.24
C SER A 80 -9.62 14.47 -20.49
N GLU A 81 -10.52 15.44 -20.70
CA GLU A 81 -10.50 16.76 -20.06
C GLU A 81 -10.77 16.67 -18.56
N SER A 82 -11.81 15.93 -18.13
CA SER A 82 -12.11 15.77 -16.70
C SER A 82 -11.00 15.05 -15.94
N LEU A 83 -10.30 14.11 -16.58
CA LEU A 83 -9.10 13.49 -16.00
C LEU A 83 -7.92 14.43 -15.93
N ASN A 84 -7.70 15.23 -16.97
CA ASN A 84 -6.62 16.21 -16.95
C ASN A 84 -6.86 17.22 -15.84
N ASN A 85 -8.09 17.71 -15.66
CA ASN A 85 -8.46 18.60 -14.56
C ASN A 85 -8.19 17.95 -13.18
N LEU A 86 -8.50 16.66 -13.01
CA LEU A 86 -8.16 15.89 -11.80
C LEU A 86 -6.64 15.73 -11.60
N ALA A 87 -5.90 15.46 -12.67
CA ALA A 87 -4.45 15.28 -12.63
C ALA A 87 -3.72 16.60 -12.32
N GLU A 88 -4.17 17.71 -12.93
CA GLU A 88 -3.66 19.06 -12.71
C GLU A 88 -3.93 19.54 -11.28
N TYR A 89 -5.08 19.17 -10.70
CA TYR A 89 -5.42 19.57 -9.35
C TYR A 89 -4.60 18.83 -8.29
N ASN A 90 -4.18 17.59 -8.55
CA ASN A 90 -3.84 16.70 -7.44
C ASN A 90 -2.62 15.82 -7.55
N VAL A 91 -1.79 15.95 -8.58
CA VAL A 91 -0.46 15.38 -8.51
C VAL A 91 0.48 16.29 -9.26
N SER A 92 1.43 16.92 -8.53
CA SER A 92 2.62 17.45 -9.18
C SER A 92 3.11 16.38 -10.15
N ILE A 93 3.33 16.72 -11.43
CA ILE A 93 3.86 15.77 -12.42
C ILE A 93 5.05 15.01 -11.82
N VAL A 94 5.86 15.67 -11.00
CA VAL A 94 6.96 15.08 -10.21
C VAL A 94 6.51 13.98 -9.25
N THR A 95 5.38 14.14 -8.56
CA THR A 95 4.81 13.12 -7.66
C THR A 95 4.24 11.93 -8.44
N LEU A 96 3.63 12.16 -9.62
CA LEU A 96 3.10 11.11 -10.49
C LEU A 96 4.26 10.32 -11.13
N GLU A 97 5.25 11.03 -11.69
CA GLU A 97 6.49 10.47 -12.23
C GLU A 97 7.25 9.70 -11.15
N LYS A 98 7.33 10.24 -9.92
CA LYS A 98 7.91 9.53 -8.78
C LYS A 98 7.15 8.25 -8.48
N HIS A 99 5.82 8.22 -8.41
CA HIS A 99 5.07 7.01 -8.01
C HIS A 99 4.92 5.97 -9.14
N LEU A 100 5.10 6.39 -10.39
CA LEU A 100 5.04 5.55 -11.58
C LEU A 100 6.43 5.13 -12.09
N SER A 101 7.52 5.70 -11.56
CA SER A 101 8.87 5.32 -11.99
C SER A 101 9.18 3.86 -11.62
N PRO A 102 9.98 3.17 -12.44
CA PRO A 102 10.51 1.85 -12.10
C PRO A 102 11.20 1.85 -10.72
N ASP A 103 11.82 2.98 -10.35
CA ASP A 103 12.56 3.19 -9.11
C ASP A 103 11.68 3.37 -7.86
N TYR A 104 10.38 3.66 -8.02
CA TYR A 104 9.45 3.71 -6.87
C TYR A 104 8.79 2.37 -6.61
N LYS A 105 8.66 1.54 -7.66
CA LYS A 105 8.27 0.13 -7.50
C LYS A 105 9.43 -0.74 -7.01
N ALA A 106 10.67 -0.28 -7.19
CA ALA A 106 11.84 -0.76 -6.47
C ALA A 106 12.12 0.17 -5.28
N ASP A 107 11.29 0.11 -4.23
CA ASP A 107 11.59 0.77 -2.95
C ASP A 107 13.08 0.46 -2.62
N PRO A 108 14.01 1.43 -2.59
CA PRO A 108 15.44 1.15 -2.41
C PRO A 108 15.71 0.52 -1.04
N LYS A 109 14.72 0.56 -0.16
CA LYS A 109 14.72 -0.04 1.17
C LYS A 109 14.01 -1.39 1.20
N TYR A 110 13.45 -1.84 0.07
CA TYR A 110 12.93 -3.19 -0.10
C TYR A 110 13.97 -4.09 -0.78
N ARG A 111 14.22 -5.25 -0.19
CA ARG A 111 15.03 -6.31 -0.81
C ARG A 111 14.28 -7.62 -0.75
N PHE A 112 14.17 -8.28 -1.89
CA PHE A 112 13.60 -9.62 -2.01
C PHE A 112 14.72 -10.64 -2.23
N TYR A 113 14.69 -11.71 -1.45
CA TYR A 113 15.57 -12.86 -1.63
C TYR A 113 14.73 -14.10 -1.85
N ASN A 114 14.87 -14.72 -3.01
CA ASN A 114 14.25 -16.00 -3.32
C ASN A 114 15.23 -17.14 -3.01
N GLY A 115 14.97 -17.90 -1.96
CA GLY A 115 15.76 -19.07 -1.57
C GLY A 115 15.01 -20.37 -1.82
N ASN A 116 15.73 -21.46 -2.05
CA ASN A 116 15.15 -22.80 -2.31
C ASN A 116 14.21 -23.33 -1.21
N HIS A 117 14.29 -22.78 0.00
CA HIS A 117 13.49 -23.22 1.16
C HIS A 117 12.72 -22.08 1.83
N MET A 118 13.05 -20.82 1.51
CA MET A 118 12.50 -19.66 2.19
C MET A 118 12.63 -18.43 1.30
N GLU A 119 11.52 -17.73 1.11
CA GLU A 119 11.47 -16.39 0.56
C GLU A 119 11.67 -15.38 1.69
N SER A 120 12.40 -14.30 1.44
CA SER A 120 12.64 -13.24 2.42
C SER A 120 12.37 -11.87 1.84
N HIS A 121 11.59 -11.09 2.57
CA HIS A 121 11.20 -9.73 2.25
C HIS A 121 11.78 -8.81 3.33
N LEU A 122 12.76 -7.98 2.97
CA LEU A 122 13.37 -7.00 3.86
C LEU A 122 12.84 -5.62 3.52
N TYR A 123 12.38 -4.88 4.53
CA TYR A 123 11.97 -3.48 4.44
C TYR A 123 12.78 -2.65 5.43
N GLU A 124 13.47 -1.62 4.97
CA GLU A 124 14.29 -0.73 5.82
C GLU A 124 13.69 0.69 5.85
N GLY A 125 13.88 1.44 6.93
CA GLY A 125 13.52 2.86 7.02
C GLY A 125 12.09 3.23 6.57
N ILE A 126 11.10 2.39 6.89
CA ILE A 126 9.67 2.61 6.64
C ILE A 126 8.99 2.98 7.96
N GLU A 127 8.07 3.93 7.94
CA GLU A 127 7.23 4.24 9.11
C GLU A 127 6.33 3.05 9.48
N SER A 128 6.04 2.86 10.76
CA SER A 128 5.26 1.73 11.29
C SER A 128 3.92 1.49 10.57
N SER A 129 3.18 2.55 10.24
CA SER A 129 1.91 2.43 9.51
C SER A 129 2.11 1.91 8.09
N GLY A 130 3.13 2.40 7.40
CA GLY A 130 3.53 1.97 6.06
C GLY A 130 4.05 0.53 6.05
N PHE A 131 4.83 0.14 7.06
CA PHE A 131 5.33 -1.22 7.23
C PHE A 131 4.18 -2.22 7.40
N ASN A 132 3.24 -1.95 8.31
CA ASN A 132 2.10 -2.84 8.58
C ASN A 132 1.24 -3.06 7.33
N ASN A 133 0.99 -2.02 6.54
CA ASN A 133 0.23 -2.14 5.29
C ASN A 133 0.98 -2.98 4.25
N LYS A 134 2.28 -2.73 4.06
CA LYS A 134 3.13 -3.49 3.12
C LYS A 134 3.19 -4.97 3.51
N LEU A 135 3.42 -5.26 4.79
CA LEU A 135 3.43 -6.63 5.32
C LEU A 135 2.08 -7.31 5.09
N GLY A 136 0.97 -6.65 5.44
CA GLY A 136 -0.37 -7.20 5.25
C GLY A 136 -0.67 -7.56 3.79
N ASN A 137 -0.25 -6.71 2.84
CA ASN A 137 -0.42 -6.96 1.42
C ASN A 137 0.41 -8.17 0.96
N VAL A 138 1.70 -8.24 1.29
CA VAL A 138 2.57 -9.37 0.92
C VAL A 138 1.99 -10.69 1.42
N LEU A 139 1.58 -10.74 2.68
CA LEU A 139 1.03 -11.96 3.28
C LEU A 139 -0.29 -12.38 2.62
N SER A 140 -1.11 -11.43 2.16
CA SER A 140 -2.40 -11.70 1.51
C SER A 140 -2.26 -12.24 0.08
N THR A 141 -1.11 -12.03 -0.56
CA THR A 141 -0.83 -12.56 -1.92
C THR A 141 -0.43 -14.04 -1.93
N GLN A 142 -0.12 -14.61 -0.77
CA GLN A 142 0.34 -15.98 -0.67
C GLN A 142 -0.80 -16.98 -0.87
N ALA A 143 -0.58 -17.99 -1.71
CA ALA A 143 -1.58 -19.00 -2.01
C ALA A 143 -1.54 -20.13 -0.95
N GLY A 144 -2.71 -20.44 -0.40
CA GLY A 144 -2.87 -21.54 0.56
C GLY A 144 -2.33 -21.20 1.96
N ALA A 145 -2.16 -22.23 2.79
CA ALA A 145 -1.63 -22.07 4.14
C ALA A 145 -0.10 -22.07 4.11
N PHE A 146 0.51 -21.12 4.83
CA PHE A 146 1.96 -20.95 4.88
C PHE A 146 2.41 -20.61 6.31
N LYS A 147 3.73 -20.70 6.53
CA LYS A 147 4.34 -20.31 7.80
C LYS A 147 5.24 -19.12 7.60
N ILE A 148 5.24 -18.20 8.56
CA ILE A 148 6.09 -17.01 8.53
C ILE A 148 6.87 -16.84 9.81
N ASN A 149 8.03 -16.20 9.66
CA ASN A 149 8.84 -15.65 10.71
C ASN A 149 9.02 -14.15 10.43
N ILE A 150 9.03 -13.34 11.48
CA ILE A 150 9.21 -11.88 11.36
C ILE A 150 10.25 -11.45 12.38
N ALA A 151 11.23 -10.66 11.94
CA ALA A 151 12.12 -9.91 12.80
C ALA A 151 11.99 -8.42 12.49
N LEU A 152 12.00 -7.59 13.54
CA LEU A 152 11.96 -6.15 13.43
C LEU A 152 13.32 -5.57 13.81
N GLY A 153 13.81 -4.61 13.03
CA GLY A 153 14.96 -3.81 13.39
C GLY A 153 14.49 -2.48 13.97
N ASN A 154 15.25 -1.92 14.90
CA ASN A 154 14.90 -0.64 15.50
C ASN A 154 16.14 0.19 15.79
N GLU A 155 15.98 1.50 15.75
CA GLU A 155 16.98 2.45 16.17
C GLU A 155 16.57 3.01 17.53
N LEU A 156 17.37 2.73 18.57
CA LEU A 156 17.17 3.32 19.89
C LEU A 156 17.88 4.66 19.93
N VAL A 157 17.11 5.72 20.15
CA VAL A 157 17.63 7.07 20.37
C VAL A 157 17.63 7.33 21.88
N SER A 158 18.80 7.63 22.43
CA SER A 158 18.93 8.03 23.83
C SER A 158 18.24 9.38 24.06
N LYS A 159 17.39 9.46 25.08
CA LYS A 159 16.72 10.71 25.48
C LYS A 159 17.65 11.67 26.23
N THR A 160 18.78 11.18 26.73
CA THR A 160 19.72 11.94 27.57
C THR A 160 21.05 12.21 26.90
N ASP A 161 21.35 11.49 25.82
CA ASP A 161 22.57 11.64 25.04
C ASP A 161 22.18 11.88 23.57
N PRO A 162 22.32 13.10 23.05
CA PRO A 162 21.90 13.45 21.69
C PRO A 162 22.66 12.71 20.60
N ASP A 163 23.84 12.16 20.91
CA ASP A 163 24.64 11.34 19.98
C ASP A 163 24.47 9.82 20.26
N GLY A 164 23.69 9.47 21.29
CA GLY A 164 23.50 8.11 21.76
C GLY A 164 22.47 7.34 20.94
N THR A 165 22.78 7.08 19.67
CA THR A 165 21.91 6.28 18.79
C THR A 165 22.45 4.86 18.64
N ARG A 166 21.62 3.84 18.85
CA ARG A 166 21.98 2.42 18.64
C ARG A 166 21.02 1.76 17.68
N TYR A 167 21.58 1.30 16.56
CA TYR A 167 20.83 0.52 15.58
C TYR A 167 20.87 -0.98 15.89
N PHE A 168 19.70 -1.60 15.92
CA PHE A 168 19.51 -3.05 16.02
C PHE A 168 19.01 -3.59 14.69
N TYR A 169 19.85 -4.39 14.03
CA TYR A 169 19.50 -5.03 12.78
C TYR A 169 18.44 -6.12 13.00
N PRO A 170 17.44 -6.27 12.10
CA PRO A 170 16.44 -7.33 12.21
C PRO A 170 17.10 -8.72 12.15
N ASN A 171 16.99 -9.50 13.22
CA ASN A 171 17.54 -10.84 13.31
C ASN A 171 16.56 -11.78 14.04
N LEU A 172 16.22 -12.91 13.41
CA LEU A 172 15.33 -13.92 13.97
C LEU A 172 15.82 -14.54 15.29
N ALA A 173 17.10 -14.40 15.64
CA ALA A 173 17.61 -14.87 16.93
C ALA A 173 17.26 -13.94 18.10
N ASN A 174 17.17 -12.62 17.85
CA ASN A 174 17.20 -11.62 18.92
C ASN A 174 16.12 -10.54 18.80
N THR A 175 15.53 -10.34 17.63
CA THR A 175 14.49 -9.32 17.38
C THR A 175 13.26 -9.91 16.70
N HIS A 176 13.00 -11.19 16.92
CA HIS A 176 11.83 -11.88 16.40
C HIS A 176 10.55 -11.35 17.07
N VAL A 177 9.47 -11.28 16.28
CA VAL A 177 8.12 -11.00 16.79
C VAL A 177 7.53 -12.24 17.45
N PHE A 178 7.82 -13.43 16.90
CA PHE A 178 7.30 -14.70 17.39
C PHE A 178 8.44 -15.65 17.72
N ASN A 179 8.37 -16.34 18.86
CA ASN A 179 9.39 -17.30 19.28
C ASN A 179 9.56 -18.48 18.30
N ASN A 180 8.52 -18.77 17.50
CA ASN A 180 8.51 -19.83 16.50
C ASN A 180 7.73 -19.35 15.26
N PRO A 181 7.97 -19.96 14.08
CA PRO A 181 7.18 -19.66 12.89
C PRO A 181 5.69 -19.87 13.12
N ILE A 182 4.90 -18.88 12.75
CA ILE A 182 3.44 -18.91 12.91
C ILE A 182 2.77 -19.35 11.62
N ALA A 183 1.70 -20.13 11.75
CA ALA A 183 0.89 -20.57 10.62
C ALA A 183 -0.19 -19.53 10.30
N ILE A 184 -0.27 -19.14 9.02
CA ILE A 184 -1.31 -18.30 8.44
C ILE A 184 -2.20 -19.20 7.59
N ASN A 185 -3.44 -19.39 8.02
CA ASN A 185 -4.40 -20.26 7.33
C ASN A 185 -5.48 -19.45 6.59
N SER A 186 -5.55 -18.13 6.82
CA SER A 186 -6.53 -17.24 6.20
C SER A 186 -6.07 -15.79 6.26
N ASN A 187 -6.66 -14.92 5.44
CA ASN A 187 -6.40 -13.47 5.50
C ASN A 187 -6.77 -12.86 6.86
N ALA A 188 -7.73 -13.45 7.58
CA ALA A 188 -8.06 -13.00 8.93
C ALA A 188 -6.92 -13.23 9.93
N ASP A 189 -6.11 -14.29 9.75
CA ASP A 189 -4.96 -14.56 10.60
C ASP A 189 -3.89 -13.46 10.48
N ILE A 190 -3.75 -12.84 9.31
CA ILE A 190 -2.81 -11.73 9.08
C ILE A 190 -3.11 -10.58 10.05
N GLN A 191 -4.36 -10.13 10.10
CA GLN A 191 -4.74 -9.02 10.97
C GLN A 191 -4.75 -9.42 12.45
N LYS A 192 -5.28 -10.61 12.77
CA LYS A 192 -5.53 -11.05 14.17
C LYS A 192 -4.33 -11.63 14.89
N LYS A 193 -3.34 -12.14 14.15
CA LYS A 193 -2.14 -12.75 14.73
C LYS A 193 -0.90 -11.92 14.45
N VAL A 194 -0.75 -11.41 13.23
CA VAL A 194 0.49 -10.76 12.79
C VAL A 194 0.49 -9.28 13.13
N ILE A 195 -0.44 -8.52 12.54
CA ILE A 195 -0.46 -7.06 12.68
C ILE A 195 -0.80 -6.63 14.11
N SER A 196 -1.69 -7.35 14.78
CA SER A 196 -2.02 -7.10 16.19
C SER A 196 -0.82 -7.25 17.13
N GLU A 197 0.01 -8.27 16.92
CA GLU A 197 1.19 -8.52 17.77
C GLU A 197 2.24 -7.42 17.59
N ILE A 198 2.54 -7.07 16.34
CA ILE A 198 3.48 -5.99 16.02
C ILE A 198 3.04 -4.68 16.66
N ARG A 199 1.75 -4.32 16.56
CA ARG A 199 1.19 -3.12 17.20
C ARG A 199 1.28 -3.18 18.73
N SER A 200 1.07 -4.35 19.33
CA SER A 200 1.21 -4.53 20.78
C SER A 200 2.66 -4.28 21.24
N MET A 201 3.63 -4.77 20.46
CA MET A 201 5.06 -4.52 20.74
C MET A 201 5.42 -3.04 20.61
N GLU A 202 4.94 -2.36 19.56
CA GLU A 202 5.14 -0.91 19.36
C GLU A 202 4.57 -0.08 20.53
N LEU A 203 3.39 -0.46 21.05
CA LEU A 203 2.78 0.19 22.22
C LEU A 203 3.56 -0.06 23.51
N SER A 204 4.17 -1.23 23.66
CA SER A 204 4.98 -1.58 24.84
C SER A 204 6.36 -0.93 24.88
N ALA A 205 6.83 -0.40 23.75
CA ALA A 205 8.13 0.25 23.61
C ALA A 205 8.10 1.77 23.91
N ASN A 206 6.91 2.35 24.10
CA ASN A 206 6.70 3.76 24.48
C ASN A 206 6.56 3.95 25.99
#